data_AF-E9RUQ5-F1
#
_entry.id   AF-E9RUQ5-F1
#
_cell.length_a   1.000
_cell.length_b   1.000
_cell.length_c   1.000
_cell.angle_alpha   90.00
_cell.angle_beta   90.00
_cell.angle_gamma   90.00
#
_symmetry.space_group_name_H-M   'P 1'
#
loop_
_entity.id
_entity.type
_entity.pdbx_description
1 polymer ?
#
loop_
_entity_poly.entity_id
_entity_poly.type
_entity_poly.pdbx_seq_one_letter_code
_entity_poly.pdbx_strand_id
1 'polypeptide(L)' 'MEKKLGEEFTCSQILETLRNMNVTLLSKDSGYIPSYKRTKITDKLHSSFGFRTDYEFIRKSTMRTIIKETKQKK' A
#
# COMPACT_ATOMS: atom_id res chain seq x y z
N MET A 1 4.75 -2.41 -15.48
CA MET A 1 4.18 -1.68 -14.32
C MET A 1 3.68 -0.30 -14.71
N GLU A 2 4.37 0.41 -15.60
CA GLU A 2 3.98 1.75 -16.07
C GLU A 2 2.64 1.80 -16.80
N LYS A 3 2.33 0.82 -17.66
CA LYS A 3 1.00 0.69 -18.31
C LYS A 3 -0.16 0.54 -17.32
N LYS A 4 0.07 0.05 -16.10
CA LYS A 4 -0.96 -0.13 -15.06
C LYS A 4 -1.26 1.15 -14.27
N LEU A 5 -0.35 2.12 -14.28
CA LEU A 5 -0.52 3.44 -13.63
C LEU A 5 -0.82 4.57 -14.64
N GLY A 6 -1.01 4.22 -15.91
CA GLY A 6 -1.34 5.14 -16.98
C GLY A 6 -0.16 6.02 -17.43
N GLU A 7 1.08 5.52 -17.36
CA GLU A 7 2.31 6.20 -17.84
C GLU A 7 2.61 7.57 -17.21
N GLU A 8 1.86 7.99 -16.20
CA GLU A 8 2.03 9.29 -15.52
C GLU A 8 3.22 9.30 -14.53
N PHE A 9 3.73 8.12 -14.16
CA PHE A 9 4.83 7.96 -13.22
C PHE A 9 5.86 6.99 -13.77
N THR A 10 7.14 7.35 -13.64
CA THR A 10 8.25 6.48 -14.06
C THR A 10 8.36 5.26 -13.14
N CYS A 11 8.89 4.15 -13.67
CA CYS A 11 9.16 2.95 -12.87
C CYS A 11 9.99 3.26 -11.61
N SER A 12 10.97 4.16 -11.70
CA SER A 12 11.81 4.57 -10.58
C SER A 12 11.01 5.28 -9.48
N GLN A 13 10.15 6.24 -9.82
CA GLN A 13 9.27 6.92 -8.85
C GLN A 13 8.30 5.95 -8.16
N ILE A 14 7.78 4.98 -8.90
CA ILE A 14 6.88 3.96 -8.37
C ILE A 14 7.63 3.08 -7.36
N LEU A 15 8.82 2.60 -7.72
CA LEU A 15 9.67 1.80 -6.84
C LEU A 15 10.07 2.57 -5.59
N GLU A 16 10.47 3.83 -5.74
CA GLU A 16 10.80 4.70 -4.62
C GLU A 16 9.59 4.91 -3.70
N THR A 17 8.40 5.17 -4.27
CA THR A 17 7.17 5.33 -3.50
C THR A 17 6.84 4.05 -2.72
N LEU A 18 6.85 2.89 -3.38
CA LEU A 18 6.61 1.59 -2.73
C LEU A 18 7.62 1.32 -1.61
N ARG A 19 8.88 1.70 -1.81
CA ARG A 19 9.94 1.54 -0.81
C ARG A 19 9.74 2.47 0.39
N ASN A 20 9.16 3.65 0.17
CA ASN A 20 8.84 4.62 1.21
C ASN A 20 7.49 4.36 1.91
N MET A 21 6.60 3.55 1.32
CA MET A 21 5.31 3.15 1.92
C MET A 21 5.53 2.20 3.11
N ASN A 22 5.82 2.75 4.28
CA ASN A 22 5.99 2.00 5.52
C ASN A 22 4.72 2.02 6.38
N VAL A 23 4.37 0.89 6.99
CA VAL A 23 3.28 0.78 7.96
C VAL A 23 3.85 0.41 9.32
N THR A 24 3.52 1.18 10.34
CA THR A 24 3.97 0.95 11.71
C THR A 24 2.96 0.07 12.43
N LEU A 25 3.45 -1.02 13.02
CA LEU A 25 2.65 -1.85 13.92
C LEU A 25 2.49 -1.13 15.26
N LEU A 26 1.24 -0.81 15.65
CA LEU A 26 0.92 -0.41 17.00
C LEU A 26 0.85 -1.66 17.88
N SER A 27 1.29 -1.51 19.13
CA SER A 27 1.41 -2.53 20.19
C SER A 27 0.41 -3.68 20.09
N LYS A 28 0.87 -4.90 20.43
CA LYS A 28 0.28 -6.26 20.35
C LYS A 28 -1.19 -6.47 19.96
N ASP A 29 -2.14 -5.60 20.25
CA ASP A 29 -3.55 -5.76 19.86
C ASP A 29 -4.15 -4.59 19.07
N SER A 30 -3.45 -3.46 18.96
CA SER A 30 -4.00 -2.27 18.35
C SER A 30 -4.13 -2.45 16.83
N GLY A 31 -3.06 -2.61 16.07
CA GLY A 31 -3.19 -2.68 14.61
C GLY A 31 -2.00 -2.06 13.91
N TYR A 32 -2.21 -1.51 12.73
CA TYR A 32 -1.19 -0.86 11.92
C TYR A 32 -1.64 0.56 11.56
N ILE A 33 -0.70 1.49 11.52
CA ILE A 33 -0.90 2.85 11.03
C ILE A 33 0.08 3.12 9.88
N PRO A 34 -0.37 3.69 8.76
CA PRO A 34 0.54 4.12 7.69
C PRO A 34 1.47 5.23 8.19
N SER A 35 2.77 5.01 8.01
CA SER A 35 3.83 5.98 8.27
C SER A 35 4.31 6.62 6.96
N TYR A 36 3.38 6.88 6.04
CA TYR A 36 3.62 7.55 4.77
C TYR A 36 2.45 8.49 4.45
N LYS A 37 2.70 9.48 3.60
CA LYS A 37 1.67 10.43 3.16
C LYS A 37 0.95 9.88 1.93
N ARG A 38 -0.38 9.97 1.92
CA ARG A 38 -1.19 9.66 0.73
C ARG A 38 -0.89 10.72 -0.35
N THR A 39 -0.47 10.25 -1.51
CA THR A 39 -0.19 11.05 -2.71
C THR A 39 -0.96 10.48 -3.91
N LYS A 40 -0.95 11.19 -5.03
CA LYS A 40 -1.54 10.70 -6.29
C LYS A 40 -0.93 9.34 -6.73
N ILE A 41 0.37 9.14 -6.47
CA ILE A 41 1.05 7.87 -6.79
C ILE A 41 0.51 6.74 -5.92
N THR A 42 0.42 6.94 -4.61
CA THR A 42 -0.11 5.91 -3.70
C THR A 42 -1.58 5.59 -4.01
N ASP A 43 -2.37 6.59 -4.39
CA ASP A 43 -3.78 6.40 -4.75
C ASP A 43 -3.96 5.54 -6.00
N LYS A 44 -3.17 5.83 -7.06
CA LYS A 44 -3.13 4.98 -8.24
C LYS A 44 -2.59 3.59 -7.93
N LEU A 45 -1.59 3.46 -7.06
CA LEU A 45 -1.09 2.15 -6.63
C LEU A 45 -2.19 1.34 -5.94
N HIS A 46 -2.92 1.95 -5.01
CA HIS A 46 -4.04 1.30 -4.32
C HIS A 46 -5.13 0.86 -5.30
N SER A 47 -5.49 1.71 -6.25
CA SER A 47 -6.50 1.43 -7.27
C SER A 47 -6.06 0.32 -8.24
N SER A 48 -4.82 0.39 -8.75
CA SER A 48 -4.32 -0.55 -9.75
C SER A 48 -3.92 -1.92 -9.18
N PHE A 49 -3.47 -1.98 -7.92
CA PHE A 49 -3.06 -3.23 -7.28
C PHE A 49 -4.15 -3.84 -6.40
N GLY A 50 -5.14 -3.05 -5.97
CA GLY A 50 -6.30 -3.51 -5.21
C GLY A 50 -6.01 -3.80 -3.74
N PHE A 51 -4.98 -3.17 -3.17
CA PHE A 51 -4.74 -3.15 -1.72
C PHE A 51 -4.91 -1.72 -1.21
N ARG A 52 -5.49 -1.53 -0.03
CA ARG A 52 -5.57 -0.22 0.63
C ARG A 52 -4.94 -0.28 2.01
N THR A 53 -3.88 0.48 2.18
CA THR A 53 -3.15 0.61 3.45
C THR A 53 -3.08 2.08 3.90
N ASP A 54 -3.91 2.94 3.33
CA ASP A 54 -3.96 4.38 3.59
C ASP A 54 -4.98 4.78 4.67
N TYR A 55 -5.59 3.81 5.34
CA TYR A 55 -6.50 4.06 6.45
C TYR A 55 -5.77 4.62 7.67
N GLU A 56 -6.40 5.53 8.41
CA GLU A 56 -5.89 6.05 9.68
C GLU A 56 -5.54 4.92 10.67
N PHE A 57 -6.23 3.78 10.56
CA PHE A 57 -5.95 2.59 11.34
C PHE A 57 -6.37 1.31 10.63
N ILE A 58 -5.46 0.34 10.57
CA ILE A 58 -5.67 -0.96 9.92
C ILE A 58 -5.61 -2.05 10.99
N ARG A 59 -6.70 -2.78 11.19
CA ARG A 59 -6.73 -3.90 12.13
C ARG A 59 -5.83 -5.04 11.66
N LYS A 60 -5.34 -5.85 12.60
CA LYS A 60 -4.55 -7.06 12.27
C LYS A 60 -5.28 -8.02 11.32
N SER A 61 -6.59 -8.21 11.50
CA SER A 61 -7.40 -9.03 10.60
C SER A 61 -7.36 -8.48 9.17
N THR A 62 -7.60 -7.18 9.00
CA THR A 62 -7.52 -6.50 7.70
C THR A 62 -6.13 -6.61 7.09
N MET A 63 -5.07 -6.39 7.87
CA MET A 63 -3.69 -6.52 7.37
C MET A 63 -3.38 -7.95 6.93
N ARG A 64 -3.84 -8.97 7.67
CA ARG A 64 -3.71 -10.37 7.26
C ARG A 64 -4.44 -10.65 5.95
N THR A 65 -5.65 -10.12 5.76
CA THR A 65 -6.37 -10.21 4.50
C THR A 65 -5.59 -9.54 3.37
N ILE A 66 -5.11 -8.32 3.57
CA ILE A 66 -4.32 -7.60 2.56
C ILE A 66 -3.08 -8.40 2.16
N ILE A 67 -2.30 -8.92 3.12
CA ILE A 67 -1.12 -9.75 2.84
C ILE A 67 -1.50 -11.03 2.08
N LYS A 68 -2.62 -11.66 2.46
CA LYS A 68 -3.13 -12.86 1.79
C LYS A 68 -3.52 -12.56 0.34
N GLU A 69 -4.23 -11.46 0.09
CA GLU A 69 -4.64 -11.02 -1.24
C GLU A 69 -3.43 -10.64 -2.12
N THR A 70 -2.44 -9.93 -1.56
CA THR A 70 -1.25 -9.52 -2.31
C THR A 70 -0.30 -10.68 -2.62
N LYS A 71 -0.23 -11.70 -1.75
CA LYS A 71 0.56 -12.92 -2.01
C LYS A 71 -0.15 -13.94 -2.91
N GLN A 72 -1.48 -13.96 -2.94
CA GLN A 72 -2.25 -14.92 -3.75
C GLN A 72 -2.53 -14.47 -5.18
N LYS A 73 -2.41 -13.17 -5.50
CA LYS A 73 -2.42 -12.71 -6.89
C LYS A 73 -1.16 -13.20 -7.61
N LYS A 74 -1.24 -14.43 -8.15
CA LYS A 74 -0.36 -14.94 -9.21
C LYS A 74 -0.63 -14.23 -10.52
#